data_AF-A0A172WIL7-F1
#
_entry.id   AF-A0A172WIL7-F1
#
_cell.length_a   1.000
_cell.length_b   1.000
_cell.length_c   1.000
_cell.angle_alpha   90.00
_cell.angle_beta   90.00
_cell.angle_gamma   90.00
#
_symmetry.space_group_name_H-M   'P 1'
#
loop_
_entity.id
_entity.type
_entity.pdbx_description
1 polymer ?
#
loop_
_entity_poly.entity_id
_entity_poly.type
_entity_poly.pdbx_seq_one_letter_code
_entity_poly.pdbx_strand_id
1 'polypeptide(L)'
;MNQKKLAVIFIVLLIIVAPISYFMYAYHEFSNVLNPGPPKASSQYIVIYTPSAQFYVLTEEQYRKLLKEGTRPPTGSRIYNITVDSYITGSPEVDLNLTIRSFYEYFTIVIGDPSVENCKDNPQMYVGDCRYRTLTVSEISGVVSNIFTINYYIKGLEMGYDNTTAKQYAYNQTWLRYRKVYLTFMTKFDIGRGKIGNPDHLVILIIGPAEGAKENRIFAPRRGVLVIEGVTDDTLRAEITLIEKLIGFTWLSGEGNTTG
;
A
#
# COMPACT_ATOMS: atom_id res chain seq x y z
N MET A 1 -45.81 -28.15 -11.55
CA MET A 1 -44.48 -28.35 -10.94
C MET A 1 -44.67 -28.69 -9.46
N ASN A 2 -44.12 -29.82 -8.96
CA ASN A 2 -44.38 -30.30 -7.59
C ASN A 2 -43.76 -29.32 -6.57
N GLN A 3 -44.56 -28.79 -5.64
CA GLN A 3 -44.12 -27.81 -4.63
C GLN A 3 -42.90 -28.28 -3.84
N LYS A 4 -42.78 -29.59 -3.58
CA LYS A 4 -41.60 -30.18 -2.91
C LYS A 4 -40.33 -30.07 -3.76
N LYS A 5 -40.43 -30.25 -5.09
CA LYS A 5 -39.29 -30.07 -6.00
C LYS A 5 -38.89 -28.59 -6.09
N LEU A 6 -39.86 -27.69 -6.08
CA LEU A 6 -39.64 -26.23 -6.07
C LEU A 6 -38.92 -25.78 -4.79
N ALA A 7 -39.34 -26.28 -3.63
CA ALA A 7 -38.70 -26.01 -2.35
C ALA A 7 -37.26 -26.53 -2.29
N VAL A 8 -37.00 -27.76 -2.76
CA VAL A 8 -35.63 -28.31 -2.84
C VAL A 8 -34.74 -27.48 -3.77
N ILE A 9 -35.24 -27.07 -4.93
CA ILE A 9 -34.50 -26.18 -5.84
C ILE A 9 -34.19 -24.85 -5.15
N PHE A 10 -35.15 -24.26 -4.44
CA PHE A 10 -34.95 -22.99 -3.74
C PHE A 10 -33.93 -23.10 -2.60
N ILE A 11 -33.95 -24.21 -1.85
CA ILE A 11 -32.97 -24.52 -0.80
C ILE A 11 -31.57 -24.68 -1.41
N VAL A 12 -31.43 -25.43 -2.50
CA VAL A 12 -30.14 -25.58 -3.21
C VAL A 12 -29.63 -24.23 -3.71
N LEU A 13 -30.52 -23.38 -4.24
CA LEU A 13 -30.16 -22.06 -4.76
C LEU A 13 -29.69 -21.12 -3.63
N LEU A 14 -30.36 -21.12 -2.48
CA LEU A 14 -29.99 -20.28 -1.33
C LEU A 14 -28.76 -20.80 -0.57
N ILE A 15 -28.60 -22.11 -0.40
CA ILE A 15 -27.52 -22.68 0.43
C ILE A 15 -26.24 -22.91 -0.37
N ILE A 16 -26.34 -23.19 -1.67
CA ILE A 16 -25.17 -23.56 -2.48
C ILE A 16 -24.87 -22.45 -3.49
N VAL A 17 -25.83 -22.05 -4.31
CA VAL A 17 -25.57 -21.09 -5.40
C VAL A 17 -25.25 -19.70 -4.84
N ALA A 18 -26.07 -19.18 -3.92
CA ALA A 18 -25.87 -17.82 -3.40
C ALA A 18 -24.51 -17.62 -2.70
N PRO A 19 -24.02 -18.52 -1.81
CA PRO A 19 -22.69 -18.37 -1.22
C PRO A 19 -21.57 -18.45 -2.25
N ILE A 20 -21.64 -19.39 -3.20
CA ILE A 20 -20.62 -19.53 -4.26
C ILE A 20 -20.58 -18.26 -5.13
N SER A 21 -21.74 -17.76 -5.54
CA SER A 21 -21.83 -16.51 -6.29
C SER A 21 -21.27 -15.33 -5.51
N TYR A 22 -21.49 -15.27 -4.20
CA TYR A 22 -20.92 -14.23 -3.34
C TYR A 22 -19.39 -14.30 -3.26
N PHE A 23 -18.82 -15.51 -3.13
CA PHE A 23 -17.37 -15.70 -3.19
C PHE A 23 -16.77 -15.31 -4.54
N MET A 24 -17.40 -15.72 -5.65
CA MET A 24 -16.96 -15.35 -6.99
C MET A 24 -17.02 -13.83 -7.21
N TYR A 25 -18.11 -13.19 -6.78
CA TYR A 25 -18.27 -11.73 -6.86
C TYR A 25 -17.15 -11.01 -6.10
N ALA A 26 -16.91 -11.37 -4.84
CA ALA A 26 -15.86 -10.75 -4.04
C ALA A 26 -14.47 -10.96 -4.65
N TYR A 27 -14.19 -12.13 -5.23
CA TYR A 27 -12.91 -12.37 -5.90
C TYR A 27 -12.77 -11.54 -7.18
N HIS A 28 -13.85 -11.38 -7.94
CA HIS A 28 -13.88 -10.51 -9.12
C HIS A 28 -13.65 -9.05 -8.73
N GLU A 29 -14.28 -8.58 -7.65
CA GLU A 29 -14.05 -7.23 -7.12
C GLU A 29 -12.61 -7.02 -6.64
N PHE A 30 -11.98 -8.05 -6.04
CA PHE A 30 -10.55 -7.97 -5.72
C PHE A 30 -9.69 -7.87 -6.99
N SER A 31 -10.05 -8.59 -8.06
CA SER A 31 -9.37 -8.44 -9.35
C SER A 31 -9.50 -7.01 -9.90
N ASN A 32 -10.65 -6.37 -9.71
CA ASN A 32 -10.89 -4.97 -10.10
C ASN A 32 -10.09 -3.99 -9.21
N VAL A 33 -9.73 -4.37 -7.98
CA VAL A 33 -8.80 -3.58 -7.15
C VAL A 33 -7.38 -3.61 -7.73
N LEU A 34 -6.91 -4.76 -8.22
CA LEU A 34 -5.59 -4.86 -8.86
C LEU A 34 -5.57 -4.35 -10.31
N ASN A 35 -6.73 -4.37 -10.99
CA ASN A 35 -6.88 -3.98 -12.39
C ASN A 35 -8.13 -3.08 -12.54
N PRO A 36 -8.11 -1.84 -12.03
CA PRO A 36 -9.26 -0.93 -12.00
C PRO A 36 -9.71 -0.38 -13.37
N GLY A 37 -9.08 -0.82 -14.47
CA GLY A 37 -9.28 -0.28 -15.81
C GLY A 37 -8.26 0.82 -16.15
N PRO A 38 -8.52 1.67 -17.16
CA PRO A 38 -7.60 2.74 -17.54
C PRO A 38 -7.61 3.87 -16.50
N PRO A 39 -6.43 4.41 -16.12
CA PRO A 39 -6.35 5.54 -15.20
C PRO A 39 -6.90 6.83 -15.84
N LYS A 40 -7.38 7.74 -14.99
CA LYS A 40 -7.80 9.09 -15.40
C LYS A 40 -6.61 9.95 -15.80
N ALA A 41 -5.48 9.75 -15.13
CA ALA A 41 -4.20 10.41 -15.38
C ALA A 41 -3.07 9.56 -14.80
N SER A 42 -1.86 9.73 -15.33
CA SER A 42 -0.66 9.05 -14.88
C SER A 42 0.52 10.02 -14.89
N SER A 43 1.36 9.94 -13.86
CA SER A 43 2.60 10.71 -13.73
C SER A 43 3.79 9.75 -13.72
N GLN A 44 4.80 10.01 -14.55
CA GLN A 44 6.01 9.19 -14.60
C GLN A 44 7.15 9.78 -13.76
N TYR A 45 7.72 8.94 -12.92
CA TYR A 45 8.82 9.27 -12.02
C TYR A 45 10.02 8.36 -12.26
N ILE A 46 11.20 8.94 -12.07
CA ILE A 46 12.48 8.26 -12.13
C ILE A 46 13.06 8.28 -10.72
N VAL A 47 13.24 7.10 -10.13
CA VAL A 47 13.90 6.93 -8.84
C VAL A 47 15.29 6.37 -9.07
N ILE A 48 16.31 7.05 -8.58
CA ILE A 48 17.71 6.67 -8.73
C ILE A 48 18.24 6.26 -7.37
N TYR A 49 18.73 5.03 -7.25
CA TYR A 49 19.43 4.53 -6.08
C TYR A 49 20.94 4.48 -6.35
N THR A 50 21.71 5.28 -5.64
CA THR A 50 23.16 5.42 -5.85
C THR A 50 23.97 4.38 -5.08
N PRO A 51 25.24 4.15 -5.45
CA PRO A 51 26.16 3.32 -4.66
C PRO A 51 26.40 3.84 -3.24
N SER A 52 26.21 5.14 -3.01
CA SER A 52 26.25 5.76 -1.67
C SER A 52 24.99 5.49 -0.83
N ALA A 53 24.11 4.59 -1.29
CA ALA A 53 22.84 4.23 -0.66
C ALA A 53 21.85 5.39 -0.53
N GLN A 54 21.91 6.37 -1.42
CA GLN A 54 20.98 7.50 -1.46
C GLN A 54 19.95 7.32 -2.57
N PHE A 55 18.74 7.82 -2.32
CA PHE A 55 17.66 7.85 -3.30
C PHE A 55 17.43 9.28 -3.80
N TYR A 56 17.27 9.41 -5.11
CA TYR A 56 16.86 10.64 -5.76
C TYR A 56 15.56 10.39 -6.53
N VAL A 57 14.60 11.28 -6.36
CA VAL A 57 13.30 11.20 -7.02
C VAL A 57 13.18 12.39 -7.97
N LEU A 58 12.91 12.10 -9.24
CA LEU A 58 12.78 13.09 -10.30
C LEU A 58 11.52 12.80 -11.11
N THR A 59 10.87 13.83 -11.64
CA THR A 59 9.93 13.63 -12.75
C THR A 59 10.69 13.22 -14.01
N GLU A 60 10.01 12.57 -14.95
CA GLU A 60 10.63 12.21 -16.24
C GLU A 60 11.21 13.45 -16.95
N GLU A 61 10.52 14.58 -16.92
CA GLU A 61 10.98 15.84 -17.51
C GLU A 61 12.26 16.37 -16.84
N GLN A 62 12.32 16.34 -15.51
CA GLN A 62 13.50 16.75 -14.75
C GLN A 62 14.70 15.85 -15.08
N TYR A 63 14.48 14.54 -15.13
CA TYR A 63 15.52 13.58 -15.48
C TYR A 63 16.05 13.81 -16.90
N ARG A 64 15.16 13.99 -17.88
CA ARG A 64 15.55 14.31 -19.27
C ARG A 64 16.32 15.63 -19.38
N LYS A 65 15.97 16.65 -18.58
CA LYS A 65 16.69 17.92 -18.53
C LYS A 65 18.12 17.73 -18.01
N LEU A 66 18.29 17.02 -16.89
CA LEU A 66 19.61 16.73 -16.32
C LEU A 66 20.52 15.98 -17.29
N LEU A 67 19.96 15.01 -18.03
CA LEU A 67 20.72 14.29 -19.06
C LEU A 67 21.18 15.19 -20.21
N LYS A 68 20.34 16.15 -20.64
CA LYS A 68 20.70 17.14 -21.67
C LYS A 68 21.80 18.09 -21.19
N GLU A 69 21.81 18.42 -19.91
CA GLU A 69 22.85 19.23 -19.26
C GLU A 69 24.15 18.45 -18.99
N GLY A 70 24.21 17.16 -19.37
CA GLY A 70 25.39 16.31 -19.18
C GLY A 70 25.50 15.68 -17.80
N THR A 71 24.55 15.92 -16.90
CA THR A 71 24.50 15.29 -15.58
C THR A 71 24.03 13.85 -15.74
N ARG A 72 24.89 12.89 -15.37
CA ARG A 72 24.58 11.46 -15.38
C ARG A 72 24.53 10.91 -13.96
N PRO A 73 23.68 9.89 -13.70
CA PRO A 73 23.74 9.17 -12.44
C PRO A 73 25.15 8.61 -12.18
N PRO A 74 25.62 8.57 -10.93
CA PRO A 74 26.90 7.94 -10.60
C PRO A 74 26.98 6.49 -11.13
N THR A 75 28.17 6.07 -11.55
CA THR A 75 28.39 4.70 -12.03
C THR A 75 27.97 3.68 -10.97
N GLY A 76 27.19 2.66 -11.37
CA GLY A 76 26.64 1.66 -10.46
C GLY A 76 25.30 2.04 -9.82
N SER A 77 24.72 3.19 -10.17
CA SER A 77 23.36 3.53 -9.74
C SER A 77 22.33 2.62 -10.40
N ARG A 78 21.28 2.25 -9.66
CA ARG A 78 20.07 1.61 -10.18
C ARG A 78 19.02 2.66 -10.45
N ILE A 79 18.30 2.52 -11.57
CA ILE A 79 17.29 3.47 -12.03
C ILE A 79 15.97 2.72 -12.15
N TYR A 80 14.94 3.24 -11.51
CA TYR A 80 13.60 2.67 -11.51
C TYR A 80 12.64 3.67 -12.16
N ASN A 81 11.95 3.21 -13.20
CA ASN A 81 10.86 3.95 -13.82
C ASN A 81 9.57 3.52 -13.12
N ILE A 82 8.90 4.45 -12.45
CA ILE A 82 7.70 4.19 -11.66
C ILE A 82 6.58 5.10 -12.15
N THR A 83 5.41 4.52 -12.38
CA THR A 83 4.21 5.27 -12.76
C THR A 83 3.33 5.46 -11.53
N VAL A 84 2.82 6.67 -11.32
CA VAL A 84 1.78 6.94 -10.31
C VAL A 84 0.48 7.21 -11.05
N ASP A 85 -0.52 6.37 -10.81
CA ASP A 85 -1.81 6.45 -11.50
C ASP A 85 -2.91 7.04 -10.61
N SER A 86 -3.78 7.82 -11.23
CA SER A 86 -4.99 8.38 -10.62
C SER A 86 -6.24 7.68 -11.12
N TYR A 87 -7.09 7.27 -10.19
CA TYR A 87 -8.41 6.68 -10.48
C TYR A 87 -9.56 7.48 -9.83
N ILE A 88 -9.27 8.30 -8.82
CA ILE A 88 -10.28 9.00 -8.03
C ILE A 88 -10.48 10.43 -8.56
N THR A 89 -9.46 11.28 -8.49
CA THR A 89 -9.59 12.72 -8.78
C THR A 89 -9.11 13.15 -10.17
N GLY A 90 -8.26 12.34 -10.83
CA GLY A 90 -7.54 12.75 -12.04
C GLY A 90 -6.19 13.42 -11.76
N SER A 91 -5.74 13.50 -10.52
CA SER A 91 -4.38 13.90 -10.14
C SER A 91 -3.72 12.79 -9.30
N PRO A 92 -2.65 12.15 -9.81
CA PRO A 92 -2.02 11.03 -9.13
C PRO A 92 -1.48 11.35 -7.74
N GLU A 93 -0.85 12.51 -7.58
CA GLU A 93 -0.27 12.96 -6.32
C GLU A 93 -1.36 13.28 -5.29
N VAL A 94 -2.48 13.84 -5.73
CA VAL A 94 -3.64 14.12 -4.87
C VAL A 94 -4.30 12.82 -4.43
N ASP A 95 -4.51 11.86 -5.33
CA ASP A 95 -5.08 10.55 -4.99
C ASP A 95 -4.22 9.80 -3.97
N LEU A 96 -2.90 9.79 -4.16
CA LEU A 96 -1.96 9.18 -3.24
C LEU A 96 -2.03 9.86 -1.86
N ASN A 97 -1.94 11.20 -1.84
CA ASN A 97 -1.92 11.96 -0.59
C ASN A 97 -3.25 11.84 0.18
N LEU A 98 -4.39 11.92 -0.52
CA LEU A 98 -5.71 11.73 0.09
C LEU A 98 -5.86 10.30 0.64
N THR A 99 -5.40 9.29 -0.09
CA THR A 99 -5.51 7.89 0.33
C THR A 99 -4.65 7.58 1.54
N ILE A 100 -3.46 8.17 1.67
CA ILE A 100 -2.59 7.90 2.81
C ILE A 100 -2.97 8.76 4.04
N ARG A 101 -3.35 10.03 3.85
CA ARG A 101 -3.56 10.98 4.96
C ARG A 101 -4.98 11.05 5.50
N SER A 102 -5.95 10.37 4.89
CA SER A 102 -7.33 10.36 5.40
C SER A 102 -7.42 9.78 6.82
N PHE A 103 -8.45 10.17 7.56
CA PHE A 103 -8.71 9.65 8.90
C PHE A 103 -9.37 8.28 8.80
N TYR A 104 -8.59 7.22 9.00
CA TYR A 104 -9.08 5.86 9.05
C TYR A 104 -9.17 5.36 10.51
N GLU A 105 -10.08 4.44 10.77
CA GLU A 105 -10.15 3.72 12.04
C GLU A 105 -9.14 2.58 12.11
N TYR A 106 -8.82 1.94 10.99
CA TYR A 106 -7.88 0.82 10.93
C TYR A 106 -6.92 0.99 9.76
N PHE A 107 -5.73 0.42 9.88
CA PHE A 107 -4.87 0.23 8.72
C PHE A 107 -4.29 -1.19 8.69
N THR A 108 -4.16 -1.72 7.48
CA THR A 108 -3.62 -3.05 7.24
C THR A 108 -2.57 -3.00 6.15
N ILE A 109 -1.38 -3.50 6.48
CA ILE A 109 -0.31 -3.71 5.52
C ILE A 109 -0.39 -5.17 5.07
N VAL A 110 -0.69 -5.38 3.79
CA VAL A 110 -0.65 -6.69 3.16
C VAL A 110 0.73 -6.88 2.57
N ILE A 111 1.53 -7.74 3.20
CA ILE A 111 2.97 -7.82 2.96
C ILE A 111 3.35 -8.64 1.72
N GLY A 112 2.37 -9.29 1.09
CA GLY A 112 2.56 -10.13 -0.08
C GLY A 112 1.95 -11.52 0.07
N ASP A 113 2.25 -12.40 -0.86
CA ASP A 113 1.88 -13.81 -0.87
C ASP A 113 2.38 -14.52 0.41
N PRO A 114 1.67 -15.54 0.93
CA PRO A 114 2.15 -16.34 2.07
C PRO A 114 3.57 -16.89 1.91
N SER A 115 4.05 -17.09 0.67
CA SER A 115 5.44 -17.49 0.40
C SER A 115 6.50 -16.52 0.95
N VAL A 116 6.13 -15.27 1.29
CA VAL A 116 7.00 -14.31 2.01
C VAL A 116 7.43 -14.86 3.38
N GLU A 117 6.69 -15.78 4.01
CA GLU A 117 7.12 -16.49 5.23
C GLU A 117 8.47 -17.19 5.05
N ASN A 118 8.76 -17.66 3.84
CA ASN A 118 10.02 -18.32 3.52
C ASN A 118 11.22 -17.38 3.72
N CYS A 119 11.05 -16.06 3.71
CA CYS A 119 12.14 -15.14 4.00
C CYS A 119 12.75 -15.28 5.40
N LYS A 120 12.02 -15.89 6.33
CA LYS A 120 12.53 -16.19 7.68
C LYS A 120 13.24 -17.55 7.70
N ASP A 121 12.61 -18.57 7.15
CA ASP A 121 12.99 -19.96 7.40
C ASP A 121 13.79 -20.57 6.22
N ASN A 122 13.46 -20.21 4.98
CA ASN A 122 14.20 -20.64 3.79
C ASN A 122 14.19 -19.59 2.67
N PRO A 123 15.07 -18.57 2.75
CA PRO A 123 15.07 -17.45 1.80
C PRO A 123 15.28 -17.87 0.33
N GLN A 124 15.87 -19.04 0.08
CA GLN A 124 16.11 -19.54 -1.28
C GLN A 124 14.82 -19.99 -1.98
N MET A 125 13.76 -20.29 -1.23
CA MET A 125 12.46 -20.67 -1.79
C MET A 125 11.57 -19.47 -2.12
N TYR A 126 11.95 -18.26 -1.68
CA TYR A 126 11.18 -17.06 -1.95
C TYR A 126 11.49 -16.53 -3.36
N VAL A 127 10.44 -16.25 -4.12
CA VAL A 127 10.55 -15.66 -5.46
C VAL A 127 10.72 -14.15 -5.31
N GLY A 128 11.97 -13.70 -5.10
CA GLY A 128 12.31 -12.29 -4.91
C GLY A 128 13.54 -12.09 -4.04
N ASP A 129 13.65 -10.90 -3.44
CA ASP A 129 14.71 -10.54 -2.50
C ASP A 129 14.11 -10.19 -1.13
N CYS A 130 14.35 -11.08 -0.16
CA CYS A 130 13.84 -10.97 1.20
C CYS A 130 14.32 -9.72 1.94
N ARG A 131 15.54 -9.23 1.65
CA ARG A 131 16.07 -8.01 2.27
C ARG A 131 15.25 -6.82 1.80
N TYR A 132 15.04 -6.68 0.49
CA TYR A 132 14.26 -5.54 -0.02
C TYR A 132 12.78 -5.63 0.32
N ARG A 133 12.19 -6.84 0.35
CA ARG A 133 10.80 -7.03 0.82
C ARG A 133 10.65 -6.61 2.28
N THR A 134 11.56 -7.02 3.15
CA THR A 134 11.53 -6.65 4.59
C THR A 134 11.67 -5.15 4.80
N LEU A 135 12.59 -4.51 4.04
CA LEU A 135 12.78 -3.06 4.09
C LEU A 135 11.54 -2.32 3.61
N THR A 136 10.97 -2.72 2.47
CA THR A 136 9.72 -2.16 1.91
C THR A 136 8.60 -2.20 2.95
N VAL A 137 8.34 -3.38 3.54
CA VAL A 137 7.29 -3.57 4.55
C VAL A 137 7.54 -2.68 5.77
N SER A 138 8.79 -2.60 6.24
CA SER A 138 9.14 -1.82 7.44
C SER A 138 9.01 -0.33 7.20
N GLU A 139 9.53 0.18 6.08
CA GLU A 139 9.51 1.59 5.69
C GLU A 139 8.05 2.05 5.52
N ILE A 140 7.23 1.35 4.72
CA ILE A 140 5.82 1.75 4.53
C ILE A 140 4.99 1.63 5.80
N SER A 141 5.24 0.61 6.63
CA SER A 141 4.57 0.48 7.93
C SER A 141 4.92 1.65 8.83
N GLY A 142 6.18 2.09 8.84
CA GLY A 142 6.63 3.24 9.62
C GLY A 142 6.03 4.56 9.11
N VAL A 143 6.00 4.79 7.80
CA VAL A 143 5.36 5.98 7.19
C VAL A 143 3.89 6.06 7.62
N VAL A 144 3.14 4.97 7.43
CA VAL A 144 1.70 4.95 7.65
C VAL A 144 1.38 5.02 9.14
N SER A 145 2.14 4.32 9.98
CA SER A 145 1.97 4.37 11.44
C SER A 145 2.22 5.78 12.00
N ASN A 146 3.22 6.51 11.48
CA ASN A 146 3.47 7.89 11.89
C ASN A 146 2.30 8.81 11.52
N ILE A 147 1.78 8.71 10.29
CA ILE A 147 0.63 9.49 9.85
C ILE A 147 -0.60 9.17 10.70
N PHE A 148 -0.86 7.89 10.98
CA PHE A 148 -1.93 7.45 11.85
C PHE A 148 -1.78 7.98 13.29
N THR A 149 -0.56 7.95 13.82
CA THR A 149 -0.26 8.45 15.17
C THR A 149 -0.54 9.94 15.25
N ILE A 150 -0.15 10.73 14.24
CA ILE A 150 -0.45 12.17 14.20
C ILE A 150 -1.95 12.42 14.24
N ASN A 151 -2.75 11.65 13.49
CA ASN A 151 -4.20 11.79 13.49
C ASN A 151 -4.82 11.53 14.87
N TYR A 152 -4.38 10.49 15.57
CA TYR A 152 -4.85 10.22 16.94
C TYR A 152 -4.30 11.20 17.98
N TYR A 153 -3.12 11.76 17.75
CA TYR A 153 -2.56 12.81 18.61
C TYR A 153 -3.43 14.07 18.55
N ILE A 154 -3.79 14.54 17.34
CA ILE A 154 -4.71 15.67 17.14
C ILE A 154 -6.04 15.39 17.83
N LYS A 155 -6.60 14.19 17.64
CA LYS A 155 -7.84 13.78 18.31
C LYS A 155 -7.72 13.77 19.84
N GLY A 156 -6.57 13.39 20.39
CA GLY A 156 -6.30 13.44 21.84
C GLY A 156 -6.27 14.88 22.36
N LEU A 157 -5.65 15.80 21.63
CA LEU A 157 -5.66 17.23 21.97
C LEU A 157 -7.08 17.81 21.93
N GLU A 158 -7.87 17.45 20.92
CA GLU A 158 -9.28 17.86 20.81
C GLU A 158 -10.15 17.33 21.96
N MET A 159 -9.77 16.19 22.55
CA MET A 159 -10.40 15.64 23.77
C MET A 159 -9.94 16.35 25.05
N GLY A 160 -9.03 17.31 24.97
CA GLY A 160 -8.50 18.06 26.12
C GLY A 160 -7.34 17.38 26.85
N TYR A 161 -6.71 16.37 26.26
CA TYR A 161 -5.50 15.77 26.83
C TYR A 161 -4.31 16.72 26.72
N ASP A 162 -3.41 16.64 27.71
CA ASP A 162 -2.11 17.29 27.60
C ASP A 162 -1.22 16.60 26.55
N ASN A 163 -0.12 17.25 26.17
CA ASN A 163 0.75 16.75 25.11
C ASN A 163 1.26 15.32 25.38
N THR A 164 1.66 15.03 26.61
CA THR A 164 2.16 13.69 27.02
C THR A 164 1.07 12.63 26.92
N THR A 165 -0.12 12.90 27.45
CA THR A 165 -1.26 11.97 27.42
C THR A 165 -1.77 11.78 25.99
N ALA A 166 -1.80 12.83 25.18
CA ALA A 166 -2.18 12.76 23.77
C ALA A 166 -1.20 11.88 22.97
N LYS A 167 0.12 12.02 23.21
CA LYS A 167 1.15 11.15 22.59
C LYS A 167 0.96 9.69 22.98
N GLN A 168 0.74 9.41 24.26
CA GLN A 168 0.52 8.04 24.75
C GLN A 168 -0.78 7.45 24.22
N TYR A 169 -1.86 8.24 24.19
CA TYR A 169 -3.13 7.86 23.58
C TYR A 169 -2.94 7.51 22.11
N ALA A 170 -2.24 8.36 21.34
CA ALA A 170 -2.00 8.14 19.92
C ALA A 170 -1.21 6.87 19.63
N TYR A 171 -0.14 6.62 20.40
CA TYR A 171 0.64 5.40 20.30
C TYR A 171 -0.22 4.15 20.57
N ASN A 172 -0.99 4.16 21.67
CA ASN A 172 -1.86 3.05 22.04
C ASN A 172 -2.95 2.80 20.98
N GLN A 173 -3.61 3.86 20.49
CA GLN A 173 -4.65 3.70 19.47
C GLN A 173 -4.07 3.13 18.16
N THR A 174 -2.91 3.62 17.74
CA THR A 174 -2.23 3.15 16.52
C THR A 174 -1.87 1.67 16.61
N TRP A 175 -1.27 1.24 17.74
CA TRP A 175 -0.91 -0.17 17.95
C TRP A 175 -2.13 -1.09 17.95
N LEU A 176 -3.24 -0.68 18.59
CA LEU A 176 -4.48 -1.45 18.64
C LEU A 176 -5.13 -1.64 17.26
N ARG A 177 -4.88 -0.73 16.31
CA ARG A 177 -5.55 -0.65 15.00
C ARG A 177 -4.69 -1.07 13.82
N TYR A 178 -3.39 -1.24 14.05
CA TYR A 178 -2.47 -1.79 13.08
C TYR A 178 -2.71 -3.29 12.87
N ARG A 179 -2.73 -3.74 11.63
CA ARG A 179 -2.67 -5.17 11.25
C ARG A 179 -1.62 -5.38 10.16
N LYS A 180 -0.91 -6.50 10.26
CA LYS A 180 0.00 -7.00 9.22
C LYS A 180 -0.46 -8.39 8.82
N VAL A 181 -0.74 -8.60 7.53
CA VAL A 181 -1.31 -9.85 7.02
C VAL A 181 -0.70 -10.25 5.67
N TYR A 182 -0.81 -11.52 5.30
CA TYR A 182 -0.49 -11.99 3.95
C TYR A 182 -1.69 -11.87 3.02
N LEU A 183 -1.44 -11.86 1.71
CA LEU A 183 -2.42 -11.83 0.63
C LEU A 183 -3.04 -13.24 0.41
N THR A 184 -3.60 -13.81 1.48
CA THR A 184 -4.31 -15.09 1.45
C THR A 184 -5.63 -14.96 0.67
N PHE A 185 -6.25 -16.11 0.36
CA PHE A 185 -7.61 -16.13 -0.21
C PHE A 185 -8.61 -15.31 0.61
N MET A 186 -8.60 -15.44 1.94
CA MET A 186 -9.51 -14.70 2.82
C MET A 186 -9.22 -13.20 2.84
N THR A 187 -7.95 -12.81 2.76
CA THR A 187 -7.57 -11.40 2.65
C THR A 187 -8.08 -10.78 1.34
N LYS A 188 -7.88 -11.48 0.22
CA LYS A 188 -8.40 -11.06 -1.10
C LYS A 188 -9.92 -10.90 -1.06
N PHE A 189 -10.61 -11.87 -0.47
CA PHE A 189 -12.06 -11.85 -0.28
C PHE A 189 -12.53 -10.66 0.57
N ASP A 190 -11.87 -10.39 1.71
CA ASP A 190 -12.20 -9.28 2.61
C ASP A 190 -11.98 -7.90 1.95
N ILE A 191 -10.96 -7.77 1.09
CA ILE A 191 -10.73 -6.56 0.27
C ILE A 191 -11.82 -6.43 -0.78
N GLY A 192 -12.08 -7.50 -1.54
CA GLY A 192 -13.04 -7.49 -2.65
C GLY A 192 -14.44 -7.11 -2.21
N ARG A 193 -14.92 -7.66 -1.10
CA ARG A 193 -16.22 -7.30 -0.52
C ARG A 193 -16.25 -5.95 0.22
N GLY A 194 -15.12 -5.25 0.30
CA GLY A 194 -15.00 -3.95 0.96
C GLY A 194 -15.04 -3.97 2.49
N LYS A 195 -14.81 -5.13 3.12
CA LYS A 195 -14.71 -5.22 4.59
C LYS A 195 -13.45 -4.53 5.10
N ILE A 196 -12.36 -4.64 4.33
CA ILE A 196 -11.14 -3.87 4.50
C ILE A 196 -10.86 -3.13 3.19
N GLY A 197 -10.18 -1.98 3.24
CA GLY A 197 -9.90 -1.19 2.05
C GLY A 197 -11.10 -0.34 1.64
N ASN A 198 -11.56 0.50 2.57
CA ASN A 198 -12.76 1.33 2.52
C ASN A 198 -12.52 2.67 3.25
N PRO A 199 -13.49 3.61 3.31
CA PRO A 199 -13.29 4.91 3.95
C PRO A 199 -12.84 4.87 5.42
N ASP A 200 -13.13 3.80 6.15
CA ASP A 200 -12.78 3.64 7.57
C ASP A 200 -11.55 2.74 7.77
N HIS A 201 -11.07 2.06 6.72
CA HIS A 201 -9.98 1.10 6.81
C HIS A 201 -9.02 1.21 5.61
N LEU A 202 -7.84 1.77 5.85
CA LEU A 202 -6.74 1.80 4.89
C LEU A 202 -6.11 0.42 4.69
N VAL A 203 -6.03 -0.04 3.46
CA VAL A 203 -5.28 -1.23 3.07
C VAL A 203 -4.18 -0.83 2.11
N ILE A 204 -2.96 -1.26 2.43
CA ILE A 204 -1.81 -1.11 1.54
C ILE A 204 -1.43 -2.50 1.03
N LEU A 205 -1.51 -2.68 -0.28
CA LEU A 205 -1.18 -3.91 -0.98
C LEU A 205 0.23 -3.80 -1.56
N ILE A 206 1.14 -4.64 -1.08
CA ILE A 206 2.48 -4.78 -1.66
C ILE A 206 2.42 -5.97 -2.61
N ILE A 207 2.53 -5.70 -3.91
CA ILE A 207 2.47 -6.67 -4.99
C ILE A 207 3.84 -6.69 -5.68
N GLY A 208 4.61 -7.75 -5.47
CA GLY A 208 5.93 -7.92 -6.04
C GLY A 208 6.08 -9.17 -6.90
N PRO A 209 7.31 -9.67 -7.08
CA PRO A 209 7.59 -10.79 -7.98
C PRO A 209 6.87 -12.08 -7.59
N ALA A 210 6.79 -12.40 -6.29
CA ALA A 210 6.06 -13.58 -5.79
C ALA A 210 4.56 -13.52 -6.08
N GLU A 211 3.99 -12.32 -6.16
CA GLU A 211 2.58 -12.08 -6.47
C GLU A 211 2.31 -11.96 -7.98
N GLY A 212 3.36 -11.96 -8.80
CA GLY A 212 3.27 -11.83 -10.26
C GLY A 212 3.10 -10.39 -10.76
N ALA A 213 3.69 -9.41 -10.06
CA ALA A 213 3.74 -8.01 -10.49
C ALA A 213 4.24 -7.88 -11.93
N LYS A 214 3.57 -7.03 -12.72
CA LYS A 214 3.87 -6.85 -14.15
C LYS A 214 4.43 -5.48 -14.49
N GLU A 215 4.11 -4.49 -13.66
CA GLU A 215 4.47 -3.10 -13.86
C GLU A 215 5.09 -2.54 -12.58
N ASN A 216 5.76 -1.39 -12.69
CA ASN A 216 6.23 -0.60 -11.56
C ASN A 216 5.29 0.59 -11.41
N ARG A 217 4.31 0.47 -10.52
CA ARG A 217 3.25 1.46 -10.37
C ARG A 217 2.70 1.56 -8.96
N ILE A 218 2.30 2.78 -8.63
CA ILE A 218 1.62 3.11 -7.37
C ILE A 218 0.27 3.70 -7.73
N PHE A 219 -0.80 3.17 -7.12
CA PHE A 219 -2.13 3.68 -7.42
C PHE A 219 -3.14 3.44 -6.31
N ALA A 220 -4.15 4.29 -6.26
CA ALA A 220 -5.29 4.15 -5.37
C ALA A 220 -6.56 3.87 -6.19
N PRO A 221 -6.97 2.59 -6.36
CA PRO A 221 -8.13 2.25 -7.19
C PRO A 221 -9.45 2.77 -6.61
N ARG A 222 -9.51 2.92 -5.28
CA ARG A 222 -10.60 3.53 -4.53
C ARG A 222 -10.11 4.03 -3.17
N ARG A 223 -10.92 4.85 -2.50
CA ARG A 223 -10.61 5.35 -1.15
C ARG A 223 -10.36 4.20 -0.18
N GLY A 224 -9.27 4.31 0.58
CA GLY A 224 -8.87 3.30 1.56
C GLY A 224 -8.07 2.14 0.97
N VAL A 225 -7.75 2.13 -0.33
CA VAL A 225 -6.85 1.14 -0.91
C VAL A 225 -5.70 1.84 -1.61
N LEU A 226 -4.48 1.47 -1.24
CA LEU A 226 -3.26 1.82 -1.94
C LEU A 226 -2.61 0.53 -2.44
N VAL A 227 -2.24 0.49 -3.71
CA VAL A 227 -1.50 -0.62 -4.32
C VAL A 227 -0.12 -0.11 -4.70
N ILE A 228 0.89 -0.88 -4.32
CA ILE A 228 2.30 -0.67 -4.61
C ILE A 228 2.74 -1.92 -5.35
N GLU A 229 2.90 -1.81 -6.66
CA GLU A 229 3.20 -2.91 -7.55
C GLU A 229 4.59 -2.72 -8.16
N GLY A 230 5.53 -3.62 -7.87
CA GLY A 230 6.89 -3.55 -8.38
C GLY A 230 7.37 -4.90 -8.90
N VAL A 231 7.90 -4.93 -10.13
CA VAL A 231 8.35 -6.19 -10.78
C VAL A 231 9.48 -6.89 -9.99
N THR A 232 10.17 -6.15 -9.13
CA THR A 232 11.24 -6.63 -8.25
C THR A 232 11.10 -6.02 -6.85
N ASP A 233 11.58 -6.73 -5.82
CA ASP A 233 11.49 -6.23 -4.45
C ASP A 233 12.32 -4.97 -4.20
N ASP A 234 13.41 -4.75 -4.94
CA ASP A 234 14.18 -3.50 -4.86
C ASP A 234 13.44 -2.32 -5.50
N THR A 235 12.64 -2.56 -6.55
CA THR A 235 11.71 -1.55 -7.09
C THR A 235 10.62 -1.20 -6.07
N LEU A 236 10.03 -2.19 -5.38
CA LEU A 236 9.05 -1.93 -4.31
C LEU A 236 9.60 -0.96 -3.26
N ARG A 237 10.87 -1.11 -2.87
CA ARG A 237 11.52 -0.18 -1.95
C ARG A 237 11.68 1.23 -2.55
N ALA A 238 12.06 1.32 -3.82
CA ALA A 238 12.14 2.59 -4.53
C ALA A 238 10.77 3.30 -4.61
N GLU A 239 9.69 2.53 -4.74
CA GLU A 239 8.31 3.03 -4.72
C GLU A 239 7.93 3.60 -3.34
N ILE A 240 8.34 2.97 -2.23
CA ILE A 240 8.13 3.55 -0.90
C ILE A 240 8.86 4.90 -0.77
N THR A 241 10.09 4.99 -1.27
CA THR A 241 10.84 6.25 -1.25
C THR A 241 10.17 7.34 -2.10
N LEU A 242 9.59 6.97 -3.24
CA LEU A 242 8.78 7.89 -4.05
C LEU A 242 7.54 8.36 -3.27
N ILE A 243 6.83 7.44 -2.60
CA ILE A 243 5.68 7.78 -1.76
C ILE A 243 6.07 8.79 -0.68
N GLU A 244 7.15 8.53 0.07
CA GLU A 244 7.66 9.44 1.09
C GLU A 244 7.90 10.85 0.53
N LYS A 245 8.55 10.94 -0.64
CA LYS A 245 8.82 12.21 -1.29
C LYS A 245 7.56 12.94 -1.72
N LEU A 246 6.61 12.22 -2.34
CA LEU A 246 5.38 12.81 -2.87
C LEU A 246 4.44 13.31 -1.78
N ILE A 247 4.34 12.59 -0.67
CA ILE A 247 3.53 13.02 0.47
C ILE A 247 4.27 13.98 1.40
N GLY A 248 5.53 14.32 1.10
CA GLY A 248 6.36 15.19 1.95
C GLY A 248 6.61 14.60 3.34
N PHE A 249 6.74 13.28 3.44
CA PHE A 249 7.05 12.61 4.69
C PHE A 249 8.53 12.79 5.04
N THR A 250 8.79 13.09 6.30
CA THR A 250 10.14 13.18 6.85
C THR A 250 10.21 12.33 8.09
N TRP A 251 11.16 11.40 8.13
CA TRP A 251 11.47 10.65 9.33
C TRP A 251 11.89 11.61 10.44
N LEU A 252 11.34 11.43 11.63
CA LEU A 252 11.82 12.14 12.82
C LEU A 252 13.23 11.63 13.10
N SER A 253 14.25 12.38 12.68
CA SER A 253 15.63 12.11 13.05
C SER A 253 15.73 12.13 14.58
N GLY A 254 16.33 11.08 15.16
CA GLY A 254 16.47 10.88 16.60
C GLY A 254 17.29 11.94 17.36
N GLU A 255 17.58 13.07 16.74
CA GLU A 255 18.10 14.28 17.39
C GLU A 255 16.95 15.28 17.59
N GLY A 256 16.03 14.89 18.46
CA GLY A 256 15.02 15.76 19.04
C GLY A 256 15.18 15.73 20.55
N ASN A 257 15.93 16.70 21.06
CA ASN A 257 16.04 17.01 22.47
C ASN A 257 14.69 16.89 23.19
N THR A 258 14.76 16.43 24.44
CA THR A 258 13.91 16.87 25.52
C THR A 258 13.59 18.37 25.40
N THR A 259 12.45 18.72 24.79
CA THR A 259 11.57 19.87 25.08
C THR A 259 10.54 20.03 23.95
N GLY A 260 9.25 19.86 24.27
CA GLY A 260 8.12 20.04 23.36
C GLY A 260 6.87 19.28 23.78
#